data_AF-A0A094FK15-F1
#
_entry.id   AF-A0A094FK15-F1
#
_cell.length_a   1.000
_cell.length_b   1.000
_cell.length_c   1.000
_cell.angle_alpha   90.00
_cell.angle_beta   90.00
_cell.angle_gamma   90.00
#
_symmetry.space_group_name_H-M   'P 1'
#
loop_
_entity.id
_entity.type
_entity.pdbx_description
1 polymer ?
#
loop_
_entity_poly.entity_id
_entity_poly.type
_entity_poly.pdbx_seq_one_letter_code
_entity_poly.pdbx_strand_id
1 'polypeptide(L)'
;MKDERTEDLYHIIFADDQTIYLTLVAISLHVDKAAALTSGLFGLLGDAPVQTVDFDDVPRLRQFYELYNSDPTLKEVEPYVEKLFNIIFSPKFHAAVLSWGKKARWLLQATVWNSIRKDEPESFGDTDPGSVWKPPVPKDQLQMRMDEYMPDEENSWWELYARGWMPKVVPQVMVRLCDNQCYKEERRPEKFGEVSFGDWDYRRGNEALLMR
;
A
#
# COMPACT_ATOMS: atom_id res chain seq x y z
N MET A 1 -6.84 -4.62 33.82
CA MET A 1 -6.37 -5.51 32.74
C MET A 1 -6.07 -4.60 31.57
N LYS A 2 -4.81 -4.25 31.36
CA LYS A 2 -4.37 -3.40 30.24
C LYS A 2 -4.51 -4.23 28.97
N ASP A 3 -5.08 -3.65 27.92
CA ASP A 3 -5.18 -4.28 26.60
C ASP A 3 -3.79 -4.28 25.97
N GLU A 4 -3.06 -5.40 26.14
CA GLU A 4 -1.70 -5.63 25.63
C GLU A 4 -1.61 -5.44 24.11
N ARG A 5 -2.73 -5.48 23.37
CA ARG A 5 -2.76 -5.29 21.92
C ARG A 5 -2.53 -3.85 21.46
N THR A 6 -2.59 -2.88 22.38
CA THR A 6 -2.32 -1.47 22.04
C THR A 6 -0.85 -1.11 22.16
N GLU A 7 -0.03 -1.89 22.88
CA GLU A 7 1.36 -1.52 23.16
C GLU A 7 2.33 -1.88 22.02
N ASP A 8 1.97 -2.83 21.13
CA ASP A 8 2.88 -3.33 20.10
C ASP A 8 3.12 -2.39 18.90
N LEU A 9 2.29 -1.36 18.72
CA LEU A 9 2.50 -0.35 17.66
C LEU A 9 3.50 0.75 18.05
N TYR A 10 3.93 0.82 19.32
CA TYR A 10 4.75 1.93 19.83
C TYR A 10 6.27 1.73 19.68
N HIS A 11 6.71 0.61 19.11
CA HIS A 11 8.14 0.33 18.90
C HIS A 11 8.50 0.08 17.44
N ILE A 12 7.86 0.80 16.50
CA ILE A 12 8.40 0.87 15.16
C ILE A 12 9.50 1.93 15.14
N ILE A 13 10.72 1.49 15.49
CA ILE A 13 11.94 2.27 15.28
C ILE A 13 12.26 2.16 13.79
N PHE A 14 11.98 3.22 13.05
CA PHE A 14 12.44 3.31 11.66
C PHE A 14 13.91 3.71 11.68
N ALA A 15 14.74 2.95 10.96
CA ALA A 15 16.10 3.40 10.67
C ALA A 15 16.04 4.60 9.70
N ASP A 16 17.08 5.44 9.72
CA ASP A 16 17.20 6.58 8.81
C ASP A 16 16.98 6.16 7.35
N ASP A 17 16.17 6.93 6.61
CA ASP A 17 15.92 6.77 5.17
C ASP A 17 15.33 5.40 4.75
N GLN A 18 14.55 4.77 5.62
CA GLN A 18 13.91 3.49 5.31
C GLN A 18 12.82 3.63 4.23
N THR A 19 12.91 2.87 3.15
CA THR A 19 11.82 2.70 2.19
C THR A 19 11.04 1.41 2.49
N ILE A 20 9.71 1.53 2.62
CA ILE A 20 8.78 0.42 2.85
C ILE A 20 8.01 0.18 1.56
N TYR A 21 8.31 -0.94 0.90
CA TYR A 21 7.54 -1.41 -0.25
C TYR A 21 6.34 -2.21 0.23
N LEU A 22 5.14 -1.80 -0.16
CA LEU A 22 3.89 -2.45 0.24
C LEU A 22 3.17 -3.05 -0.97
N THR A 23 2.97 -4.36 -0.97
CA THR A 23 2.14 -5.02 -1.98
C THR A 23 0.65 -4.82 -1.69
N LEU A 24 -0.03 -4.06 -2.55
CA LEU A 24 -1.48 -3.82 -2.47
C LEU A 24 -2.30 -4.94 -3.12
N VAL A 25 -1.78 -5.47 -4.22
CA VAL A 25 -2.40 -6.52 -5.04
C VAL A 25 -1.31 -7.47 -5.50
N ALA A 26 -1.57 -8.78 -5.40
CA ALA A 26 -0.71 -9.81 -5.94
C ALA A 26 -1.44 -10.58 -7.04
N ILE A 27 -0.85 -10.63 -8.23
CA ILE A 27 -1.40 -11.30 -9.41
C ILE A 27 -0.52 -12.52 -9.72
N SER A 28 -1.13 -13.68 -9.88
CA SER A 28 -0.47 -14.85 -10.48
C SER A 28 -0.82 -14.88 -11.95
N LEU A 29 0.17 -14.81 -12.84
CA LEU A 29 -0.06 -14.93 -14.28
C LEU A 29 0.16 -16.36 -14.71
N HIS A 30 -0.92 -16.97 -15.19
CA HIS A 30 -0.90 -18.27 -15.84
C HIS A 30 -0.74 -18.04 -17.34
N VAL A 31 0.50 -18.14 -17.83
CA VAL A 31 0.85 -17.97 -19.24
C VAL A 31 1.81 -19.06 -19.67
N ASP A 32 1.89 -19.31 -20.98
CA ASP A 32 2.92 -20.19 -21.53
C ASP A 32 4.34 -19.67 -21.21
N LYS A 33 5.26 -20.60 -20.94
CA LYS A 33 6.63 -20.24 -20.55
C LYS A 33 7.37 -19.51 -21.69
N ALA A 34 7.18 -19.91 -22.94
CA ALA A 34 7.84 -19.24 -24.07
C ALA A 34 7.28 -17.82 -24.25
N ALA A 35 5.98 -17.61 -24.04
CA ALA A 35 5.37 -16.28 -24.03
C ALA A 35 5.95 -15.40 -22.90
N ALA A 36 6.06 -15.94 -21.69
CA ALA A 36 6.67 -15.24 -20.55
C ALA A 36 8.13 -14.82 -20.83
N LEU A 37 8.94 -15.72 -21.40
CA LEU A 37 10.34 -15.42 -21.77
C LEU A 37 10.41 -14.36 -22.88
N THR A 38 9.59 -14.49 -23.92
CA THR A 38 9.55 -13.55 -25.06
C THR A 38 9.14 -12.14 -24.61
N SER A 39 8.31 -12.03 -23.58
CA SER A 39 7.89 -10.73 -23.03
C SER A 39 9.04 -9.93 -22.39
N GLY A 40 10.10 -10.61 -21.92
CA GLY A 40 11.16 -10.01 -21.10
C GLY A 40 10.69 -9.49 -19.74
N LEU A 41 9.43 -9.69 -19.36
CA LEU A 41 8.87 -9.17 -18.11
C LEU A 41 9.36 -9.93 -16.87
N PHE A 42 9.73 -11.20 -17.02
CA PHE A 42 10.16 -12.07 -15.92
C PHE A 42 11.66 -12.41 -15.99
N GLY A 43 12.47 -11.48 -16.50
CA GLY A 43 13.88 -11.72 -16.80
C GLY A 43 14.07 -12.44 -18.14
N LEU A 44 15.30 -12.42 -18.65
CA LEU A 44 15.62 -12.99 -19.97
C LEU A 44 15.53 -14.52 -19.97
N LEU A 45 15.73 -15.15 -18.82
CA LEU A 45 15.73 -16.61 -18.65
C LEU A 45 14.59 -17.09 -17.75
N GLY A 46 13.65 -16.21 -17.39
CA GLY A 46 12.63 -16.50 -16.36
C GLY A 46 13.22 -16.46 -14.95
N ASP A 47 14.38 -15.83 -14.79
CA ASP A 47 15.17 -15.69 -13.57
C ASP A 47 14.61 -14.65 -12.60
N ALA A 48 13.59 -13.89 -13.03
CA ALA A 48 12.87 -12.95 -12.19
C ALA A 48 11.36 -13.28 -12.18
N PRO A 49 10.95 -14.44 -11.61
CA PRO A 49 9.58 -14.95 -11.67
C PRO A 49 8.58 -14.10 -10.87
N VAL A 50 9.06 -13.19 -10.03
CA VAL A 50 8.26 -12.22 -9.30
C VAL A 50 8.73 -10.82 -9.68
N GLN A 51 7.78 -9.96 -9.98
CA GLN A 51 7.99 -8.56 -10.34
C GLN A 51 7.15 -7.71 -9.41
N THR A 52 7.71 -6.62 -8.93
CA THR A 52 6.98 -5.58 -8.20
C THR A 52 6.98 -4.32 -9.04
N VAL A 53 5.80 -3.77 -9.26
CA VAL A 53 5.58 -2.59 -10.11
C VAL A 53 4.90 -1.53 -9.27
N ASP A 54 5.35 -0.29 -9.36
CA ASP A 54 4.68 0.82 -8.69
C ASP A 54 3.23 0.92 -9.17
N PHE A 55 2.30 1.16 -8.25
CA PHE A 55 0.87 1.08 -8.56
C PHE A 55 0.42 2.08 -9.65
N ASP A 56 1.20 3.13 -9.88
CA ASP A 56 0.97 4.19 -10.86
C ASP A 56 1.81 4.05 -12.14
N ASP A 57 2.68 3.04 -12.25
CA ASP A 57 3.35 2.66 -13.50
C ASP A 57 2.39 1.88 -14.41
N VAL A 58 1.39 2.61 -14.89
CA VAL A 58 0.36 2.11 -15.80
C VAL A 58 0.97 1.49 -17.07
N PRO A 59 2.00 2.07 -17.73
CA PRO A 59 2.63 1.43 -18.88
C PRO A 59 3.17 0.03 -18.57
N ARG A 60 3.89 -0.15 -17.47
CA ARG A 60 4.45 -1.46 -17.09
C ARG A 60 3.36 -2.45 -16.72
N LEU A 61 2.34 -2.03 -15.97
CA LEU A 61 1.18 -2.87 -15.64
C LEU A 61 0.41 -3.30 -16.91
N ARG A 62 0.34 -2.44 -17.92
CA ARG A 62 -0.31 -2.75 -19.21
C ARG A 62 0.45 -3.83 -19.98
N GLN A 63 1.78 -3.86 -19.91
CA GLN A 63 2.59 -4.95 -20.50
C GLN A 63 2.24 -6.32 -19.88
N PHE A 64 2.05 -6.38 -18.56
CA PHE A 64 1.61 -7.62 -17.90
C PHE A 64 0.18 -8.01 -18.30
N TYR A 65 -0.71 -7.04 -18.46
CA TYR A 65 -2.07 -7.29 -18.95
C TYR A 65 -2.09 -7.78 -20.40
N GLU A 66 -1.24 -7.24 -21.26
CA GLU A 66 -1.06 -7.70 -22.65
C GLU A 66 -0.51 -9.13 -22.68
N LEU A 67 0.48 -9.44 -21.84
CA LEU A 67 0.99 -10.80 -21.69
C LEU A 67 -0.11 -11.78 -21.24
N TYR A 68 -0.94 -11.40 -20.27
CA TYR A 68 -2.11 -12.19 -19.87
C TYR A 68 -3.09 -12.42 -21.05
N ASN A 69 -3.35 -11.40 -21.87
CA ASN A 69 -4.25 -11.53 -23.02
C ASN A 69 -3.63 -12.27 -24.23
N SER A 70 -2.35 -12.65 -24.18
CA SER A 70 -1.69 -13.35 -25.29
C SER A 70 -2.16 -14.79 -25.49
N ASP A 71 -2.77 -15.40 -24.47
CA ASP A 71 -3.34 -16.76 -24.52
C ASP A 71 -4.85 -16.73 -24.24
N PRO A 72 -5.70 -16.77 -25.29
CA PRO A 72 -7.16 -16.75 -25.14
C PRO A 72 -7.71 -17.94 -24.34
N THR A 73 -7.06 -19.11 -24.43
CA THR A 73 -7.55 -20.31 -23.75
C THR A 73 -7.30 -20.24 -22.24
N LEU A 74 -6.16 -19.67 -21.82
CA LEU A 74 -5.90 -19.42 -20.40
C LEU A 74 -6.76 -18.30 -19.83
N LYS A 75 -7.04 -17.28 -20.64
CA LYS A 75 -7.96 -16.19 -20.28
C LYS A 75 -9.36 -16.70 -19.93
N GLU A 76 -9.90 -17.62 -20.73
CA GLU A 76 -11.25 -18.18 -20.50
C GLU A 76 -11.36 -18.92 -19.16
N VAL A 77 -10.29 -19.59 -18.73
CA VAL A 77 -10.27 -20.34 -17.47
C VAL A 77 -9.93 -19.48 -16.26
N GLU A 78 -9.31 -18.31 -16.44
CA GLU A 78 -8.92 -17.40 -15.36
C GLU A 78 -9.50 -15.96 -15.51
N PRO A 79 -10.82 -15.78 -15.60
CA PRO A 79 -11.43 -14.46 -15.78
C PRO A 79 -11.19 -13.50 -14.60
N TYR A 80 -10.68 -14.01 -13.47
CA TYR A 80 -10.37 -13.21 -12.29
C TYR A 80 -9.18 -12.26 -12.50
N VAL A 81 -8.15 -12.67 -13.25
CA VAL A 81 -6.99 -11.80 -13.51
C VAL A 81 -7.40 -10.57 -14.31
N GLU A 82 -8.31 -10.73 -15.28
CA GLU A 82 -8.90 -9.59 -16.00
C GLU A 82 -9.64 -8.64 -15.06
N LYS A 83 -10.40 -9.16 -14.09
CA LYS A 83 -11.07 -8.32 -13.07
C LYS A 83 -10.07 -7.54 -12.23
N LEU A 84 -8.95 -8.16 -11.84
CA LEU A 84 -7.89 -7.48 -11.09
C LEU A 84 -7.27 -6.32 -11.89
N PHE A 85 -6.89 -6.56 -13.14
CA PHE A 85 -6.36 -5.49 -13.98
C PHE A 85 -7.38 -4.37 -14.21
N ASN A 86 -8.65 -4.71 -14.42
CA ASN A 86 -9.72 -3.71 -14.54
C ASN A 86 -9.89 -2.87 -13.27
N ILE A 87 -9.74 -3.47 -12.09
CA ILE A 87 -9.73 -2.75 -10.81
C ILE A 87 -8.50 -1.83 -10.74
N ILE A 88 -7.30 -2.37 -10.98
CA ILE A 88 -6.03 -1.62 -10.90
C ILE A 88 -6.06 -0.41 -11.82
N PHE A 89 -6.52 -0.57 -13.07
CA PHE A 89 -6.63 0.53 -14.03
C PHE A 89 -7.81 1.47 -13.76
N SER A 90 -8.68 1.16 -12.79
CA SER A 90 -9.81 2.02 -12.50
C SER A 90 -9.36 3.30 -11.77
N PRO A 91 -9.95 4.47 -12.09
CA PRO A 91 -9.71 5.69 -11.34
C PRO A 91 -10.03 5.55 -9.85
N LYS A 92 -10.99 4.69 -9.51
CA LYS A 92 -11.39 4.41 -8.13
C LYS A 92 -10.27 3.76 -7.32
N PHE A 93 -9.56 2.79 -7.90
CA PHE A 93 -8.41 2.16 -7.24
C PHE A 93 -7.30 3.18 -6.98
N HIS A 94 -6.91 3.96 -8.00
CA HIS A 94 -5.90 5.01 -7.84
C HIS A 94 -6.29 6.02 -6.75
N ALA A 95 -7.54 6.50 -6.76
CA ALA A 95 -8.03 7.40 -5.73
C ALA A 95 -8.00 6.77 -4.32
N ALA A 96 -8.33 5.49 -4.20
CA ALA A 96 -8.27 4.75 -2.94
C ALA A 96 -6.84 4.60 -2.44
N VAL A 97 -5.89 4.25 -3.30
CA VAL A 97 -4.46 4.12 -2.93
C VAL A 97 -3.88 5.47 -2.50
N LEU A 98 -4.18 6.56 -3.22
CA LEU A 98 -3.73 7.90 -2.84
C LEU A 98 -4.34 8.35 -1.51
N SER A 99 -5.64 8.09 -1.30
CA SER A 99 -6.33 8.38 -0.04
C SER A 99 -5.76 7.59 1.14
N TRP A 100 -5.52 6.28 0.93
CA TRP A 100 -4.85 5.43 1.90
C TRP A 100 -3.42 5.93 2.19
N GLY A 101 -2.66 6.32 1.17
CA GLY A 101 -1.29 6.83 1.33
C GLY A 101 -1.22 8.09 2.18
N LYS A 102 -2.21 9.00 2.06
CA LYS A 102 -2.34 10.17 2.95
C LYS A 102 -2.57 9.77 4.41
N LYS A 103 -3.43 8.77 4.65
CA LYS A 103 -3.71 8.24 5.99
C LYS A 103 -2.49 7.54 6.59
N ALA A 104 -1.81 6.73 5.79
CA ALA A 104 -0.57 6.06 6.21
C ALA A 104 0.51 7.08 6.57
N ARG A 105 0.71 8.12 5.74
CA ARG A 105 1.64 9.21 6.04
C ARG A 105 1.29 9.92 7.35
N TRP A 106 0.02 10.26 7.55
CA TRP A 106 -0.44 10.89 8.80
C TRP A 106 -0.14 10.03 10.02
N LEU A 107 -0.38 8.71 9.95
CA LEU A 107 -0.08 7.77 11.03
C LEU A 107 1.43 7.71 11.33
N LEU A 108 2.27 7.69 10.29
CA LEU A 108 3.72 7.72 10.45
C LEU A 108 4.18 9.02 11.11
N GLN A 109 3.66 10.16 10.65
CA GLN A 109 3.95 11.48 11.24
C GLN A 109 3.55 11.55 12.73
N ALA A 110 2.36 11.06 13.08
CA ALA A 110 1.89 11.02 14.46
C ALA A 110 2.76 10.11 15.32
N THR A 111 3.20 8.98 14.76
CA THR A 111 4.07 8.01 15.45
C THR A 111 5.46 8.59 15.70
N VAL A 112 6.11 9.15 14.67
CA VAL A 112 7.42 9.80 14.76
C VAL A 112 7.37 10.96 15.75
N TRP A 113 6.38 11.85 15.63
CA TRP A 113 6.20 12.97 16.55
C TRP A 113 6.07 12.51 18.00
N ASN A 114 5.26 11.47 18.25
CA ASN A 114 5.04 10.99 19.61
C ASN A 114 6.26 10.26 20.18
N SER A 115 7.05 9.58 19.36
CA SER A 115 8.32 8.97 19.78
C SER A 115 9.35 10.04 20.11
N ILE A 116 9.63 10.98 19.20
CA ILE A 116 10.61 12.06 19.46
C ILE A 116 10.19 12.88 20.68
N ARG A 117 8.91 13.21 20.84
CA ARG A 117 8.41 13.94 22.02
C ARG A 117 8.69 13.22 23.35
N LYS A 118 8.71 11.89 23.35
CA LYS A 118 8.94 11.07 24.55
C LYS A 118 10.41 10.75 24.78
N ASP A 119 11.12 10.42 23.70
CA ASP A 119 12.42 9.78 23.75
C ASP A 119 13.57 10.78 23.50
N GLU A 120 13.32 11.85 22.72
CA GLU A 120 14.31 12.89 22.34
C GLU A 120 13.68 14.30 22.34
N PRO A 121 13.12 14.78 23.47
CA PRO A 121 12.41 16.06 23.51
C PRO A 121 13.28 17.27 23.14
N GLU A 122 14.60 17.18 23.30
CA GLU A 122 15.57 18.18 22.88
C GLU A 122 15.60 18.43 21.37
N SER A 123 15.18 17.46 20.55
CA SER A 123 15.11 17.56 19.09
C SER A 123 14.06 18.58 18.61
N PHE A 124 13.24 19.12 19.50
CA PHE A 124 12.34 20.24 19.21
C PHE A 124 13.00 21.62 19.39
N GLY A 125 14.13 21.71 20.10
CA GLY A 125 14.76 22.99 20.45
C GLY A 125 13.78 23.92 21.18
N ASP A 126 13.63 25.15 20.69
CA ASP A 126 12.67 26.13 21.22
C ASP A 126 11.24 25.96 20.66
N THR A 127 11.02 25.01 19.74
CA THR A 127 9.71 24.77 19.12
C THR A 127 8.81 24.01 20.09
N ASP A 128 7.61 24.53 20.36
CA ASP A 128 6.62 23.77 21.13
C ASP A 128 6.17 22.54 20.32
N PRO A 129 6.28 21.30 20.85
CA PRO A 129 5.92 20.10 20.10
C PRO A 129 4.47 20.08 19.62
N GLY A 130 3.54 20.74 20.33
CA GLY A 130 2.15 20.83 19.90
C GLY A 130 1.98 21.69 18.65
N SER A 131 2.83 22.70 18.47
CA SER A 131 2.74 23.69 17.38
C SER A 131 3.10 23.16 15.99
N VAL A 132 3.64 21.94 15.87
CA VAL A 132 3.93 21.32 14.56
C VAL A 132 2.67 20.72 13.91
N TRP A 133 1.51 20.89 14.54
CA TRP A 133 0.20 20.44 14.09
C TRP A 133 -0.78 21.62 13.97
N LYS A 134 -1.78 21.48 13.10
CA LYS A 134 -2.90 22.39 12.85
C LYS A 134 -4.22 21.67 13.18
N PRO A 135 -4.98 22.13 14.19
CA PRO A 135 -4.59 23.12 15.21
C PRO A 135 -3.47 22.58 16.12
N PRO A 136 -2.80 23.43 16.91
CA PRO A 136 -1.77 22.97 17.85
C PRO A 136 -2.31 21.93 18.83
N VAL A 137 -1.54 20.86 19.03
CA VAL A 137 -1.93 19.75 19.93
C VAL A 137 -1.67 20.16 21.39
N PRO A 138 -2.67 20.03 22.29
CA PRO A 138 -2.47 20.29 23.72
C PRO A 138 -1.41 19.38 24.36
N LYS A 139 -0.68 19.90 25.35
CA LYS A 139 0.44 19.17 25.99
C LYS A 139 0.02 17.85 26.65
N ASP A 140 -1.19 17.80 27.18
CA ASP A 140 -1.80 16.66 27.87
C ASP A 140 -2.56 15.71 26.92
N GLN A 141 -2.59 16.01 25.61
CA GLN A 141 -3.26 15.15 24.63
C GLN A 141 -2.53 13.81 24.48
N LEU A 142 -3.24 12.72 24.83
CA LEU A 142 -2.72 11.35 24.77
C LEU A 142 -3.04 10.64 23.44
N GLN A 143 -4.10 11.06 22.76
CA GLN A 143 -4.59 10.44 21.53
C GLN A 143 -4.84 11.51 20.48
N MET A 144 -4.39 11.27 19.26
CA MET A 144 -4.64 12.16 18.14
C MET A 144 -5.54 11.47 17.12
N ARG A 145 -6.37 12.26 16.45
CA ARG A 145 -7.22 11.81 15.36
C ARG A 145 -6.97 12.65 14.12
N MET A 146 -6.96 11.99 12.96
CA MET A 146 -6.63 12.62 11.69
C MET A 146 -7.64 13.70 11.26
N ASP A 147 -8.91 13.54 11.64
CA ASP A 147 -9.97 14.52 11.37
C ASP A 147 -9.90 15.76 12.28
N GLU A 148 -9.11 15.69 13.35
CA GLU A 148 -8.95 16.77 14.33
C GLU A 148 -7.63 17.51 14.18
N TYR A 149 -6.54 16.81 13.82
CA TYR A 149 -5.19 17.36 13.76
C TYR A 149 -4.49 16.97 12.47
N MET A 150 -3.98 17.96 11.74
CA MET A 150 -3.15 17.76 10.55
C MET A 150 -1.72 18.28 10.80
N PRO A 151 -0.68 17.64 10.26
CA PRO A 151 0.67 18.19 10.31
C PRO A 151 0.70 19.59 9.70
N ASP A 152 1.38 20.51 10.37
CA ASP A 152 1.69 21.80 9.80
C ASP A 152 2.90 21.68 8.86
N GLU A 153 2.67 21.37 7.59
CA GLU A 153 3.76 21.19 6.59
C GLU A 153 4.63 22.45 6.39
N GLU A 154 4.19 23.63 6.85
CA GLU A 154 4.98 24.87 6.81
C GLU A 154 5.94 24.99 8.01
N ASN A 155 5.73 24.19 9.06
CA ASN A 155 6.59 24.18 10.22
C ASN A 155 7.91 23.47 9.89
N SER A 156 9.02 24.22 9.96
CA SER A 156 10.36 23.73 9.60
C SER A 156 10.83 22.48 10.36
N TRP A 157 10.23 22.17 11.51
CA TRP A 157 10.57 20.97 12.29
C TRP A 157 10.36 19.66 11.50
N TRP A 158 9.31 19.59 10.67
CA TRP A 158 9.06 18.40 9.85
C TRP A 158 10.18 18.12 8.86
N GLU A 159 10.71 19.17 8.25
CA GLU A 159 11.76 19.08 7.24
C GLU A 159 13.14 18.86 7.85
N LEU A 160 13.43 19.55 8.96
CA LEU A 160 14.75 19.52 9.60
C LEU A 160 14.98 18.25 10.44
N TYR A 161 13.92 17.71 11.05
CA TYR A 161 14.04 16.60 11.99
C TYR A 161 13.23 15.39 11.55
N ALA A 162 11.90 15.52 11.39
CA ALA A 162 11.04 14.35 11.18
C ALA A 162 11.33 13.60 9.87
N ARG A 163 11.81 14.28 8.83
CA ARG A 163 12.08 13.67 7.51
C ARG A 163 13.05 12.48 7.59
N GLY A 164 14.09 12.55 8.44
CA GLY A 164 15.05 11.44 8.59
C GLY A 164 14.42 10.18 9.16
N TRP A 165 13.41 10.34 10.01
CA TRP A 165 12.72 9.28 10.75
C TRP A 165 11.47 8.74 10.03
N MET A 166 11.00 9.45 9.01
CA MET A 166 9.81 9.05 8.27
C MET A 166 10.17 8.06 7.16
N PRO A 167 9.67 6.82 7.21
CA PRO A 167 9.90 5.90 6.11
C PRO A 167 9.12 6.33 4.87
N LYS A 168 9.74 6.15 3.70
CA LYS A 168 9.05 6.32 2.42
C LYS A 168 8.21 5.08 2.14
N VAL A 169 6.89 5.23 2.07
CA VAL A 169 5.99 4.14 1.70
C VAL A 169 5.76 4.13 0.19
N VAL A 170 6.05 3.00 -0.46
CA VAL A 170 5.90 2.80 -1.91
C VAL A 170 4.88 1.67 -2.16
N PRO A 171 3.65 2.01 -2.58
CA PRO A 171 2.63 1.02 -2.89
C PRO A 171 2.91 0.35 -4.24
N GLN A 172 2.86 -0.97 -4.26
CA GLN A 172 3.21 -1.79 -5.42
C GLN A 172 2.15 -2.83 -5.74
N VAL A 173 2.09 -3.20 -7.01
CA VAL A 173 1.42 -4.39 -7.51
C VAL A 173 2.49 -5.45 -7.73
N MET A 174 2.30 -6.60 -7.10
CA MET A 174 3.14 -7.77 -7.32
C MET A 174 2.55 -8.60 -8.46
N VAL A 175 3.38 -8.99 -9.41
CA VAL A 175 3.02 -9.92 -10.49
C VAL A 175 4.00 -11.08 -10.44
N ARG A 176 3.48 -12.31 -10.29
CA ARG A 176 4.28 -13.52 -10.31
C ARG A 176 3.90 -14.42 -11.48
N LEU A 177 4.89 -15.02 -12.12
CA LEU A 177 4.70 -16.06 -13.10
C LEU A 177 4.30 -17.36 -12.38
N CYS A 178 3.23 -18.01 -12.85
CA CYS A 178 2.85 -19.31 -12.34
C CYS A 178 3.81 -20.40 -12.86
N ASP A 179 4.38 -21.19 -11.95
CA ASP A 179 5.30 -22.30 -12.22
C ASP A 179 4.59 -23.67 -12.33
N ASN A 180 3.30 -23.75 -11.98
CA ASN A 180 2.51 -24.99 -12.02
C ASN A 180 2.21 -25.52 -13.44
N GLN A 181 2.59 -24.77 -14.48
CA GLN A 181 2.33 -25.09 -15.89
C GLN A 181 0.83 -25.24 -16.20
N CYS A 182 -0.02 -24.40 -15.60
CA CYS A 182 -1.48 -24.43 -15.82
C CYS A 182 -1.90 -24.15 -17.27
N TYR A 183 -0.97 -23.72 -18.13
CA TYR A 183 -1.17 -23.66 -19.58
C TYR A 183 -1.41 -25.04 -20.21
N LYS A 184 -0.92 -26.12 -19.59
CA LYS A 184 -1.19 -27.50 -20.01
C LYS A 184 -2.58 -27.93 -19.55
N GLU A 185 -3.39 -28.44 -20.47
CA GLU A 185 -4.76 -28.89 -20.21
C GLU A 185 -4.85 -29.87 -19.04
N GLU A 186 -3.93 -30.84 -18.97
CA GLU A 186 -3.81 -31.84 -17.89
C GLU A 186 -3.53 -31.27 -16.50
N ARG A 187 -3.06 -30.02 -16.41
CA ARG A 187 -2.65 -29.34 -15.17
C ARG A 187 -3.49 -28.11 -14.87
N ARG A 188 -4.59 -27.91 -15.59
CA ARG A 188 -5.55 -26.84 -15.29
C ARG A 188 -6.25 -27.17 -13.98
N PRO A 189 -6.23 -26.25 -12.99
CA PRO A 189 -7.01 -26.46 -11.78
C PRO A 189 -8.50 -26.46 -12.11
N GLU A 190 -9.27 -27.33 -11.43
CA GLU A 190 -10.73 -27.41 -11.59
C GLU A 190 -11.44 -26.10 -11.20
N LYS A 191 -10.81 -25.29 -10.34
CA LYS A 191 -11.24 -23.94 -9.97
C LYS A 191 -10.02 -23.03 -9.75
N PHE A 192 -10.02 -21.86 -10.39
CA PHE A 192 -9.17 -20.75 -9.97
C PHE A 192 -9.83 -20.05 -8.78
N GLY A 193 -9.04 -19.67 -7.77
CA GLY A 193 -9.54 -19.19 -6.47
C GLY A 193 -10.61 -18.09 -6.58
N GLU A 194 -11.68 -18.22 -5.79
CA GLU A 194 -12.63 -17.13 -5.60
C GLU A 194 -12.00 -16.03 -4.76
N VAL A 195 -12.18 -14.78 -5.17
CA VAL A 195 -11.72 -13.66 -4.36
C VAL A 195 -12.88 -13.14 -3.55
N SER A 196 -12.85 -13.49 -2.27
CA SER A 196 -13.57 -12.78 -1.23
C SER A 196 -12.89 -11.44 -1.01
N PHE A 197 -13.30 -10.44 -1.79
CA PHE A 197 -13.20 -9.08 -1.29
C PHE A 197 -14.19 -8.99 -0.13
N GLY A 198 -13.70 -9.03 1.11
CA GLY A 198 -14.50 -8.56 2.25
C GLY A 198 -15.01 -7.18 1.86
N ASP A 199 -16.34 -7.01 1.88
CA ASP A 199 -17.06 -5.85 1.39
C ASP A 199 -16.25 -4.55 1.50
N TRP A 200 -15.67 -4.13 0.36
CA TRP A 200 -15.23 -2.75 0.15
C TRP A 200 -16.45 -1.84 -0.12
N ASP A 201 -17.65 -2.35 0.16
CA ASP A 201 -18.91 -1.65 0.09
C ASP A 201 -19.16 -0.89 1.40
N TYR A 202 -18.83 0.40 1.36
CA TYR A 202 -19.77 1.44 1.79
C TYR A 202 -20.53 1.21 3.12
N ARG A 203 -19.85 0.96 4.24
CA ARG A 203 -20.40 1.20 5.59
C ARG A 203 -19.41 1.90 6.50
N ARG A 204 -19.18 3.20 6.24
CA ARG A 204 -18.91 4.24 7.25
C ARG A 204 -18.82 5.67 6.66
N GLY A 205 -19.63 5.95 5.65
CA GLY A 205 -19.82 7.28 5.10
C GLY A 205 -21.29 7.50 4.80
N ASN A 206 -22.10 7.72 5.85
CA ASN A 206 -23.44 8.36 5.86
C ASN A 206 -24.31 7.96 7.08
N GLU A 207 -23.76 7.88 8.29
CA GLU A 207 -24.56 7.85 9.54
C GLU A 207 -24.07 8.89 10.56
N ALA A 208 -23.84 10.12 10.11
CA ALA A 208 -23.74 11.29 10.99
C ALA A 208 -24.57 12.50 10.48
N LEU A 209 -25.47 12.25 9.52
CA LEU A 209 -26.46 13.21 9.05
C LEU A 209 -27.81 12.49 9.07
N LEU A 210 -28.31 12.31 10.30
CA LEU A 210 -29.70 12.06 10.71
C LEU A 210 -29.68 11.30 12.03
N MET A 211 -29.37 12.01 13.13
CA MET A 211 -30.04 11.86 14.42
C MET A 211 -29.52 12.96 15.37
N ARG A 212 -30.31 14.03 15.44
CA ARG A 212 -30.47 15.06 16.50
C ARG A 212 -29.22 15.58 17.22
#